data_AF-A0A246NAC8-F1
#
_entry.id   AF-A0A246NAC8-F1
#
_cell.length_a   1.000
_cell.length_b   1.000
_cell.length_c   1.000
_cell.angle_alpha   90.00
_cell.angle_beta   90.00
_cell.angle_gamma   90.00
#
_symmetry.space_group_name_H-M   'P 1'
#
loop_
_entity.id
_entity.type
_entity.pdbx_description
1 polymer ?
#
loop_
_entity_poly.entity_id
_entity_poly.type
_entity_poly.pdbx_seq_one_letter_code
_entity_poly.pdbx_strand_id
1 'polypeptide(L)'
;DALVEDINYTMVTDLQISERSKTAVTTDNVAALRQGTSGIKLQTSSEEGNRMKYQTRVVSNANKVNLKFEDAKPVLEAQLAKSVAGIM
;
A
#
# COMPACT_ATOMS: atom_id res chain seq x y z
N ASP A 1 35.35 -9.55 -23.14
CA ASP A 1 34.75 -8.91 -21.97
C ASP A 1 33.37 -9.46 -21.70
N ALA A 2 33.13 -9.93 -20.49
CA ALA A 2 31.79 -10.31 -20.03
C ALA A 2 31.04 -9.04 -19.65
N LEU A 3 29.86 -8.82 -20.22
CA LEU A 3 29.00 -7.69 -19.88
C LEU A 3 28.51 -7.87 -18.43
N VAL A 4 28.85 -6.91 -17.58
CA VAL A 4 28.43 -6.86 -16.17
C VAL A 4 27.45 -5.69 -16.08
N GLU A 5 26.17 -5.98 -15.93
CA GLU A 5 25.12 -4.97 -15.79
C GLU A 5 24.68 -4.87 -14.33
N ASP A 6 24.50 -3.66 -13.81
CA ASP A 6 23.84 -3.46 -12.52
C ASP A 6 22.32 -3.43 -12.73
N ILE A 7 21.61 -4.40 -12.15
CA ILE A 7 20.16 -4.56 -12.33
C ILE A 7 19.47 -4.32 -10.99
N ASN A 8 18.48 -3.43 -11.03
CA ASN A 8 17.68 -3.04 -9.88
C ASN A 8 16.20 -3.39 -10.07
N TYR A 9 15.64 -4.14 -9.12
CA TYR A 9 14.22 -4.44 -9.04
C TYR A 9 13.59 -3.73 -7.83
N THR A 10 12.44 -3.09 -8.07
CA THR A 10 11.64 -2.45 -7.02
C THR A 10 10.25 -3.06 -7.02
N MET A 11 9.78 -3.47 -5.84
CA MET A 11 8.43 -3.96 -5.62
C MET A 11 7.67 -2.97 -4.75
N VAL A 12 6.52 -2.52 -5.22
CA VAL A 12 5.61 -1.64 -4.48
C VAL A 12 4.36 -2.43 -4.15
N THR A 13 4.06 -2.55 -2.86
CA THR A 13 2.91 -3.33 -2.37
C THR A 13 2.04 -2.43 -1.50
N ASP A 14 0.80 -2.20 -1.96
CA ASP A 14 -0.22 -1.51 -1.18
C ASP A 14 -0.96 -2.51 -0.28
N LEU A 15 -1.02 -2.20 1.01
CA LEU A 15 -1.63 -3.03 2.04
C LEU A 15 -2.77 -2.28 2.72
N GLN A 16 -3.91 -2.97 2.87
CA GLN A 16 -5.01 -2.49 3.71
C GLN A 16 -5.17 -3.43 4.91
N ILE A 17 -5.03 -2.87 6.10
CA ILE A 17 -5.12 -3.59 7.37
C ILE A 17 -6.40 -3.15 8.07
N SER A 18 -7.20 -4.11 8.51
CA SER A 18 -8.42 -3.84 9.28
C SER A 18 -8.32 -4.48 10.65
N GLU A 19 -8.17 -3.67 11.68
CA GLU A 19 -8.05 -4.10 13.06
C GLU A 19 -9.37 -3.89 13.80
N ARG A 20 -9.79 -4.83 14.64
CA ARG A 20 -10.99 -4.65 15.48
C ARG A 20 -10.66 -3.70 16.63
N SER A 21 -11.35 -2.57 16.68
CA SER A 21 -11.25 -1.61 17.77
C SER A 21 -12.16 -2.00 18.93
N LYS A 22 -11.70 -1.72 20.15
CA LYS A 22 -12.53 -1.79 21.37
C LYS A 22 -13.43 -0.56 21.51
N THR A 23 -13.13 0.52 20.80
CA THR A 23 -13.90 1.77 20.78
C THR A 23 -14.61 1.93 19.44
N ALA A 24 -15.71 2.69 19.43
CA ALA A 24 -16.37 3.08 18.19
C ALA A 24 -15.41 3.88 17.30
N VAL A 25 -15.34 3.53 16.03
CA VAL A 25 -14.52 4.18 15.01
C VAL A 25 -15.47 4.91 14.06
N THR A 26 -15.45 6.24 14.09
CA THR A 26 -16.21 7.05 13.15
C THR A 26 -15.41 7.23 11.86
N THR A 27 -16.00 6.85 10.73
CA THR A 27 -15.41 7.07 9.40
C THR A 27 -16.27 8.09 8.65
N ASP A 28 -15.68 9.25 8.36
CA ASP A 28 -16.34 10.28 7.56
C ASP A 28 -15.88 10.17 6.10
N ASN A 29 -16.84 10.03 5.20
CA ASN A 29 -16.59 10.00 3.76
C ASN A 29 -17.22 11.24 3.10
N VAL A 30 -16.40 12.02 2.40
CA VAL A 30 -16.81 13.24 1.69
C VAL A 30 -16.65 13.00 0.20
N ALA A 31 -17.77 12.91 -0.51
CA ALA A 31 -17.80 12.76 -1.96
C ALA A 31 -18.29 14.06 -2.62
N ALA A 32 -17.48 14.63 -3.51
CA ALA A 32 -17.87 15.76 -4.35
C ALA A 32 -18.29 15.25 -5.73
N LEU A 33 -19.60 15.17 -5.97
CA LEU A 33 -20.17 14.70 -7.23
C LEU A 33 -20.37 15.89 -8.17
N ARG A 34 -19.63 15.95 -9.28
CA ARG A 34 -19.92 16.90 -10.37
C ARG A 34 -21.17 16.46 -11.11
N GLN A 35 -22.24 17.24 -11.00
CA GLN A 35 -23.50 17.02 -11.69
C GLN A 35 -23.71 18.13 -12.73
N GLY A 36 -23.37 17.85 -14.00
CA GLY A 36 -23.54 18.77 -15.14
C GLY A 36 -22.47 19.86 -15.27
N THR A 37 -22.75 20.86 -16.11
CA THR A 37 -21.82 21.97 -16.45
C THR A 37 -21.62 22.99 -15.34
N SER A 38 -22.42 22.96 -14.26
CA SER A 38 -22.41 24.04 -13.26
C SER A 38 -22.60 23.62 -11.80
N GLY A 39 -22.77 22.33 -11.48
CA GLY A 39 -23.09 21.89 -10.11
C GLY A 39 -22.08 20.93 -9.49
N ILE A 40 -21.68 21.19 -8.25
CA ILE A 40 -20.98 20.22 -7.37
C ILE A 40 -21.93 19.88 -6.21
N LYS A 41 -22.29 18.60 -6.08
CA LYS A 41 -23.05 18.09 -4.93
C LYS A 41 -22.07 17.48 -3.94
N LEU A 42 -21.97 18.07 -2.75
CA LEU A 42 -21.21 17.53 -1.63
C LEU A 42 -22.09 16.55 -0.86
N GLN A 43 -21.67 15.28 -0.81
CA GLN A 43 -22.30 14.25 0.00
C GLN A 43 -21.33 13.89 1.13
N THR A 44 -21.80 14.01 2.37
CA THR A 44 -21.06 13.55 3.55
C THR A 44 -21.81 12.37 4.15
N SER A 45 -21.10 11.29 4.46
CA SER A 45 -21.65 10.14 5.20
C SER A 45 -20.70 9.79 6.34
N SER A 46 -21.25 9.63 7.55
CA SER A 46 -20.52 9.18 8.72
C SER A 46 -20.98 7.76 9.08
N GLU A 47 -20.05 6.84 9.25
CA GLU A 47 -20.32 5.45 9.64
C GLU A 47 -19.58 5.13 10.93
N GLU A 48 -20.29 4.62 11.93
CA GLU A 48 -19.68 4.07 13.15
C GLU A 48 -19.39 2.58 12.96
N GLY A 49 -18.10 2.24 12.90
CA GLY A 49 -17.62 0.86 12.82
C GLY A 49 -16.91 0.42 14.10
N ASN A 50 -16.70 -0.88 14.24
CA ASN A 50 -15.84 -1.45 15.27
C ASN A 50 -14.45 -1.86 14.72
N ARG A 51 -14.06 -1.31 13.57
CA ARG A 51 -12.79 -1.64 12.92
C ARG A 51 -12.06 -0.37 12.47
N MET A 52 -10.79 -0.27 12.84
CA MET A 52 -9.88 0.71 12.26
C MET A 52 -9.34 0.16 10.95
N LYS A 53 -9.24 1.01 9.93
CA LYS A 53 -8.66 0.68 8.64
C LYS A 53 -7.41 1.51 8.44
N TYR A 54 -6.29 0.85 8.15
CA TYR A 54 -5.03 1.49 7.81
C TYR A 54 -4.66 1.12 6.38
N GLN A 55 -4.20 2.09 5.61
CA GLN A 55 -3.62 1.87 4.29
C GLN A 55 -2.15 2.25 4.36
N THR A 56 -1.28 1.35 3.94
CA THR A 56 0.16 1.58 3.90
C THR A 56 0.76 1.03 2.62
N ARG A 57 1.83 1.67 2.16
CA ARG A 57 2.58 1.27 0.98
C ARG A 57 3.96 0.81 1.41
N VAL A 58 4.28 -0.44 1.11
CA VAL A 58 5.62 -1.00 1.33
C VAL A 58 6.39 -0.96 0.03
N VAL A 59 7.61 -0.43 0.07
CA VAL A 59 8.55 -0.41 -1.07
C VAL A 59 9.73 -1.29 -0.72
N SER A 60 9.95 -2.34 -1.52
CA SER A 60 11.08 -3.27 -1.39
C SER A 60 12.01 -3.11 -2.59
N ASN A 61 13.31 -3.27 -2.38
CA ASN A 61 14.35 -3.06 -3.38
C ASN A 61 15.40 -4.17 -3.35
N ALA A 62 15.78 -4.65 -4.53
CA ALA A 62 16.84 -5.62 -4.74
C ALA A 62 17.75 -5.14 -5.88
N ASN A 63 19.02 -4.89 -5.57
CA ASN A 63 20.05 -4.48 -6.52
C ASN A 63 21.22 -5.47 -6.46
N LYS A 64 21.69 -5.94 -7.62
CA LYS A 64 22.92 -6.72 -7.77
C LYS A 64 23.38 -6.71 -9.23
N VAL A 65 24.68 -6.92 -9.41
CA VAL A 65 25.29 -7.25 -10.72
C VAL A 65 24.64 -8.50 -11.33
N ASN A 66 24.24 -8.39 -12.60
CA ASN A 66 23.61 -9.43 -13.41
C ASN A 66 22.42 -10.08 -12.69
N LEU A 67 21.67 -9.29 -11.89
CA LEU A 67 20.54 -9.79 -11.11
C LEU A 67 19.43 -10.27 -12.03
N LYS A 68 19.00 -11.52 -11.82
CA LYS A 68 17.78 -12.04 -12.41
C LYS A 68 16.61 -11.84 -11.45
N PHE A 69 15.41 -11.68 -12.00
CA PHE A 69 14.21 -11.53 -11.20
C PHE A 69 13.98 -12.71 -10.23
N GLU A 70 14.30 -13.94 -10.65
CA GLU A 70 14.18 -15.13 -9.79
C GLU A 70 15.04 -15.04 -8.52
N ASP A 71 16.21 -14.43 -8.61
CA ASP A 71 17.10 -14.17 -7.48
C ASP A 71 16.68 -12.94 -6.66
N ALA A 72 16.05 -11.95 -7.31
CA ALA A 72 15.54 -10.75 -6.67
C ALA A 72 14.28 -11.02 -5.82
N LYS A 73 13.42 -11.92 -6.30
CA LYS A 73 12.15 -12.28 -5.67
C LYS A 73 12.26 -12.61 -4.18
N PRO A 74 13.13 -13.54 -3.73
CA PRO A 74 13.23 -13.86 -2.29
C PRO A 74 13.68 -12.66 -1.45
N VAL A 75 14.51 -11.76 -1.99
CA VAL A 75 14.94 -10.53 -1.28
C VAL A 75 13.78 -9.55 -1.14
N LEU A 76 13.02 -9.34 -2.22
CA LEU A 76 11.84 -8.47 -2.23
C LEU A 76 10.76 -9.00 -1.28
N GLU A 77 10.49 -10.30 -1.28
CA GLU A 77 9.54 -10.95 -0.38
C GLU A 77 9.99 -10.87 1.09
N ALA A 78 11.28 -11.07 1.38
CA ALA A 78 11.81 -10.96 2.74
C ALA A 78 11.69 -9.52 3.29
N GLN A 79 11.96 -8.51 2.47
CA GLN A 79 11.79 -7.10 2.86
C GLN A 79 10.31 -6.74 3.08
N LEU A 80 9.43 -7.23 2.21
CA LEU A 80 7.98 -7.08 2.39
C LEU A 80 7.53 -7.75 3.70
N ALA A 81 7.92 -9.00 3.94
CA ALA A 81 7.57 -9.75 5.15
C ALA A 81 8.06 -9.03 6.43
N LYS A 82 9.30 -8.51 6.43
CA LYS A 82 9.83 -7.71 7.53
C LYS A 82 9.01 -6.45 7.77
N SER A 83 8.58 -5.77 6.71
CA SER A 83 7.77 -4.55 6.82
C SER A 83 6.38 -4.85 7.38
N VAL A 84 5.74 -5.92 6.90
CA VAL A 84 4.44 -6.38 7.40
C VAL A 84 4.52 -6.79 8.86
N ALA A 85 5.56 -7.53 9.24
CA ALA A 85 5.77 -7.96 10.63
C ALA A 85 6.03 -6.79 11.59
N GLY A 86 6.49 -5.63 11.11
CA GLY A 86 6.62 -4.43 11.94
C GLY A 86 5.34 -3.62 12.09
N ILE A 87 4.29 -3.93 11.31
CA ILE A 87 2.98 -3.25 11.39
C ILE A 87 2.01 -4.02 12.30
N MET A 88 2.21 -5.34 12.45
CA MET A 88 1.46 -6.21 13.37
C MET A 88 2.04 -6.17 14.78
#